data_AF-A0A653BKG3-F1
#
_entry.id   AF-A0A653BKG3-F1
#
_cell.length_a   1.000
_cell.length_b   1.000
_cell.length_c   1.000
_cell.angle_alpha   90.00
_cell.angle_beta   90.00
_cell.angle_gamma   90.00
#
_symmetry.space_group_name_H-M   'P 1'
#
loop_
_entity.id
_entity.type
_entity.pdbx_description
1 polymer ?
#
loop_
_entity_poly.entity_id
_entity_poly.type
_entity_poly.pdbx_seq_one_letter_code
_entity_poly.pdbx_strand_id
1 'polypeptide(L)'
;MAPCKLVLFLALASAAIASPVCYFCLPGTEGCDKPQTHESPTVNCTGSLGDMACMKIAVTYEGIPLTVRSCMDPTVISCDDIKKIVDPVEAAELTECKFCKDDLCNGN
;
A
#
# COMPACT_ATOMS: atom_id res chain seq x y z
N MET A 1 55.37 -7.07 -22.47
CA MET A 1 55.10 -6.87 -21.04
C MET A 1 53.68 -6.33 -20.90
N ALA A 2 52.81 -7.13 -20.27
CA ALA A 2 51.48 -6.89 -19.72
C ALA A 2 50.34 -6.29 -20.61
N PRO A 3 49.19 -6.99 -20.74
CA PRO A 3 47.95 -6.40 -21.23
C PRO A 3 47.33 -5.52 -20.13
N CYS A 4 46.89 -4.31 -20.49
CA CYS A 4 46.16 -3.42 -19.59
C CYS A 4 44.84 -4.09 -19.16
N LYS A 5 44.82 -4.56 -17.91
CA LYS A 5 43.69 -5.20 -17.25
C LYS A 5 42.46 -4.28 -17.24
N LEU A 6 41.32 -4.84 -17.69
CA LEU A 6 39.98 -4.39 -17.37
C LEU A 6 39.82 -4.13 -15.86
N VAL A 7 39.21 -3.01 -15.49
CA VAL A 7 38.39 -2.93 -14.27
C VAL A 7 37.13 -2.14 -14.61
N LEU A 8 36.10 -2.87 -15.04
CA LEU A 8 34.73 -2.38 -15.12
C LEU A 8 34.19 -2.36 -13.68
N PHE A 9 34.10 -1.19 -13.07
CA PHE A 9 33.43 -1.04 -11.78
C PHE A 9 31.92 -1.20 -12.00
N LEU A 10 31.39 -2.40 -11.79
CA LEU A 10 29.95 -2.57 -11.56
C LEU A 10 29.61 -1.84 -10.27
N ALA A 11 29.09 -0.62 -10.38
CA ALA A 11 28.36 0.02 -9.31
C ALA A 11 27.04 -0.75 -9.12
N LEU A 12 27.03 -1.76 -8.25
CA LEU A 12 25.78 -2.25 -7.69
C LEU A 12 25.21 -1.11 -6.83
N ALA A 13 24.32 -0.32 -7.41
CA ALA A 13 23.39 0.48 -6.64
C ALA A 13 22.49 -0.51 -5.88
N SER A 14 22.90 -0.83 -4.65
CA SER A 14 22.02 -1.46 -3.67
C SER A 14 20.88 -0.49 -3.44
N ALA A 15 19.78 -0.63 -4.18
CA ALA A 15 18.54 0.01 -3.83
C ALA A 15 18.13 -0.61 -2.49
N ALA A 16 18.50 0.05 -1.39
CA ALA A 16 17.88 -0.22 -0.11
C ALA A 16 16.39 -0.01 -0.35
N ILE A 17 15.62 -1.09 -0.32
CA ILE A 17 14.16 -1.03 -0.41
C ILE A 17 13.74 -0.39 0.92
N ALA A 18 13.68 0.94 0.94
CA ALA A 18 13.12 1.66 2.06
C ALA A 18 11.64 1.28 2.11
N SER A 19 11.22 0.72 3.24
CA SER A 19 9.82 0.45 3.52
C SER A 19 9.02 1.75 3.43
N PRO A 20 7.90 1.79 2.69
CA PRO A 20 7.12 3.02 2.58
C PRO A 20 6.46 3.37 3.91
N VAL A 21 6.26 4.66 4.14
CA VAL A 21 5.38 5.17 5.20
C VAL A 21 4.00 5.34 4.61
N CYS A 22 2.95 4.81 5.25
CA CYS A 22 1.58 4.89 4.73
C CYS A 22 0.63 5.48 5.76
N TYR A 23 -0.47 6.08 5.28
CA TYR A 23 -1.57 6.42 6.18
C TYR A 23 -2.24 5.16 6.71
N PHE A 24 -2.64 5.21 7.98
CA PHE A 24 -3.32 4.12 8.66
C PHE A 24 -4.66 4.58 9.21
N CYS A 25 -5.74 3.90 8.82
CA CYS A 25 -7.04 4.08 9.45
C CYS A 25 -7.95 2.87 9.18
N LEU A 26 -8.89 2.65 10.11
CA LEU A 26 -9.87 1.56 10.05
C LEU A 26 -11.28 2.12 9.79
N PRO A 27 -12.24 1.31 9.31
CA PRO A 27 -13.60 1.77 9.09
C PRO A 27 -14.21 2.30 10.40
N GLY A 28 -14.97 3.38 10.29
CA GLY A 28 -15.61 4.03 11.45
C GLY A 28 -14.68 4.92 12.27
N THR A 29 -13.39 5.02 11.94
CA THR A 29 -12.52 6.07 12.51
C THR A 29 -12.81 7.40 11.83
N GLU A 30 -12.91 8.47 12.63
CA GLU A 30 -13.26 9.81 12.13
C GLU A 30 -12.24 10.26 11.06
N GLY A 31 -12.75 10.64 9.87
CA GLY A 31 -11.93 11.18 8.79
C GLY A 31 -11.17 10.15 7.95
N CYS A 32 -11.37 8.85 8.16
CA CYS A 32 -10.73 7.81 7.33
C CYS A 32 -11.26 7.80 5.88
N ASP A 33 -12.55 8.14 5.73
CA ASP A 33 -13.26 8.33 4.46
C ASP A 33 -12.88 9.62 3.73
N LYS A 34 -12.17 10.53 4.40
CA LYS A 34 -11.71 11.80 3.83
C LYS A 34 -10.27 11.72 3.31
N PRO A 35 -9.83 12.67 2.47
CA PRO A 35 -8.43 12.83 2.13
C PRO A 35 -7.58 13.02 3.40
N GLN A 36 -6.43 12.36 3.45
CA GLN A 36 -5.54 12.40 4.61
C GLN A 36 -4.67 13.65 4.60
N THR A 37 -4.31 14.12 5.80
CA THR A 37 -3.46 15.29 5.99
C THR A 37 -2.18 14.91 6.74
N HIS A 38 -1.30 15.88 6.99
CA HIS A 38 -0.09 15.64 7.77
C HIS A 38 -0.36 15.27 9.25
N GLU A 39 -1.57 15.55 9.75
CA GLU A 39 -1.99 15.18 11.11
C GLU A 39 -2.59 13.77 11.19
N SER A 40 -2.88 13.15 10.04
CA SER A 40 -3.45 11.81 9.97
C SER A 40 -2.46 10.76 10.49
N PRO A 41 -2.93 9.68 11.15
CA PRO A 41 -2.07 8.62 11.62
C PRO A 41 -1.32 7.93 10.48
N THR A 42 -0.03 7.64 10.71
CA THR A 42 0.85 6.96 9.75
C THR A 42 1.51 5.74 10.37
N VAL A 43 1.93 4.80 9.52
CA VAL A 43 2.65 3.59 9.91
C VAL A 43 3.81 3.34 8.94
N ASN A 44 4.96 2.92 9.47
CA ASN A 44 6.08 2.46 8.65
C ASN A 44 5.82 1.01 8.24
N CYS A 45 5.78 0.73 6.94
CA CYS A 45 5.49 -0.60 6.41
C CYS A 45 6.72 -1.51 6.41
N THR A 46 7.20 -1.87 7.61
CA THR A 46 8.32 -2.79 7.75
C THR A 46 7.85 -4.23 7.57
N GLY A 47 8.23 -4.87 6.46
CA GLY A 47 8.07 -6.31 6.25
C GLY A 47 9.42 -7.00 6.39
N SER A 48 9.45 -8.17 7.05
CA SER A 48 10.70 -8.93 7.21
C SER A 48 11.23 -9.49 5.88
N LEU A 49 10.36 -9.72 4.89
CA LEU A 49 10.70 -10.30 3.57
C LEU A 49 9.76 -9.85 2.42
N GLY A 50 8.79 -8.97 2.67
CA GLY A 50 7.71 -8.64 1.73
C GLY A 50 7.87 -7.30 1.02
N ASP A 51 7.34 -7.19 -0.20
CA ASP A 51 7.31 -5.97 -1.02
C ASP A 51 6.16 -5.07 -0.57
N MET A 52 6.23 -4.62 0.68
CA MET A 52 5.14 -3.90 1.34
C MET A 52 4.78 -2.63 0.57
N ALA A 53 3.48 -2.42 0.37
CA ALA A 53 2.92 -1.25 -0.29
C ALA A 53 1.87 -0.58 0.60
N CYS A 54 1.62 0.70 0.37
CA CYS A 54 0.45 1.37 0.90
C CYS A 54 -0.80 0.88 0.19
N MET A 55 -1.84 0.61 0.95
CA MET A 55 -3.13 0.14 0.49
C MET A 55 -4.23 1.14 0.87
N LYS A 56 -5.20 1.31 -0.03
CA LYS A 56 -6.50 1.94 0.22
C LYS A 56 -7.60 1.01 -0.30
N ILE A 57 -8.55 0.70 0.55
CA ILE A 57 -9.78 -0.01 0.19
C ILE A 57 -10.94 0.89 0.57
N ALA A 58 -11.85 1.17 -0.36
CA ALA A 58 -13.12 1.80 -0.08
C ALA A 58 -14.24 0.86 -0.49
N VAL A 59 -15.18 0.65 0.42
CA VAL A 59 -16.41 -0.12 0.18
C VAL A 59 -17.61 0.73 0.58
N THR A 60 -18.73 0.53 -0.08
CA THR A 60 -20.03 1.02 0.40
C THR A 60 -20.77 -0.16 1.01
N TYR A 61 -21.17 -0.07 2.28
CA TYR A 61 -21.97 -1.10 2.94
C TYR A 61 -23.29 -0.49 3.41
N GLU A 62 -24.41 -1.00 2.92
CA GLU A 62 -25.76 -0.45 3.21
C GLU A 62 -25.87 1.06 2.93
N GLY A 63 -25.17 1.55 1.90
CA GLY A 63 -25.11 2.97 1.54
C GLY A 63 -24.15 3.81 2.39
N ILE A 64 -23.45 3.21 3.36
CA ILE A 64 -22.47 3.87 4.22
C ILE A 64 -21.07 3.67 3.62
N PRO A 65 -20.31 4.74 3.33
CA PRO A 65 -18.94 4.62 2.86
C PRO A 65 -18.03 4.18 4.00
N LEU A 66 -17.24 3.14 3.76
CA LEU A 66 -16.23 2.61 4.67
C LEU A 66 -14.89 2.61 3.96
N THR A 67 -13.86 3.16 4.59
CA THR A 67 -12.50 3.17 4.05
C THR A 67 -11.54 2.48 5.02
N VAL A 68 -10.58 1.75 4.47
CA VAL A 68 -9.40 1.21 5.14
C VAL A 68 -8.16 1.78 4.45
N ARG A 69 -7.18 2.20 5.26
CA ARG A 69 -5.84 2.54 4.80
C ARG A 69 -4.84 1.79 5.67
N SER A 70 -3.90 1.08 5.05
CA SER A 70 -2.90 0.27 5.77
C SER A 70 -1.70 -0.05 4.89
N CYS A 71 -0.73 -0.77 5.45
CA CYS A 71 0.30 -1.50 4.72
C CYS A 71 -0.22 -2.87 4.30
N MET A 72 0.17 -3.34 3.11
CA MET A 72 -0.13 -4.70 2.66
C MET A 72 0.91 -5.16 1.63
N ASP A 73 1.23 -6.45 1.62
CA ASP A 73 2.04 -7.06 0.57
C ASP A 73 1.12 -7.43 -0.62
N PRO A 74 1.22 -6.73 -1.78
CA PRO A 74 0.37 -7.00 -2.94
C PRO A 74 0.66 -8.35 -3.61
N THR A 75 1.77 -9.02 -3.25
CA THR A 75 2.07 -10.38 -3.71
C THR A 75 1.28 -11.45 -2.94
N VAL A 76 0.76 -11.10 -1.75
CA VAL A 76 -0.04 -12.00 -0.89
C VAL A 76 -1.53 -11.82 -1.14
N ILE A 77 -1.99 -10.59 -1.38
CA ILE A 77 -3.39 -10.29 -1.65
C ILE A 77 -3.53 -9.23 -2.74
N SER A 78 -4.36 -9.52 -3.74
CA SER A 78 -4.66 -8.59 -4.83
C SER A 78 -6.02 -7.89 -4.63
N CYS A 79 -6.27 -6.84 -5.42
CA CYS A 79 -7.60 -6.21 -5.46
C CYS A 79 -8.69 -7.18 -5.96
N ASP A 80 -8.36 -8.13 -6.83
CA ASP A 80 -9.30 -9.15 -7.29
C ASP A 80 -9.67 -10.10 -6.15
N ASP A 81 -8.73 -10.41 -5.25
CA ASP A 81 -9.01 -11.24 -4.07
C ASP A 81 -9.86 -10.49 -3.04
N ILE A 82 -9.59 -9.20 -2.83
CA ILE A 82 -10.45 -8.32 -2.02
C ILE A 82 -11.86 -8.26 -2.63
N LYS A 83 -11.96 -8.10 -3.94
CA LYS A 83 -13.24 -8.09 -4.64
C LYS A 83 -14.01 -9.39 -4.45
N LYS A 84 -13.36 -10.55 -4.56
CA LYS A 84 -13.99 -11.86 -4.27
C LYS A 84 -14.47 -12.00 -2.82
N ILE A 85 -13.88 -11.27 -1.88
CA ILE A 85 -14.32 -11.24 -0.47
C ILE A 85 -15.54 -10.32 -0.29
N VAL A 86 -15.57 -9.19 -1.01
CA VAL A 86 -16.65 -8.18 -0.90
C VAL A 86 -17.89 -8.58 -1.70
N ASP A 87 -17.73 -9.06 -2.94
CA ASP A 87 -18.83 -9.36 -3.87
C ASP A 87 -19.91 -10.33 -3.29
N PRO A 88 -19.59 -11.33 -2.44
CA PRO A 88 -20.60 -12.20 -1.82
C PRO A 88 -21.38 -11.55 -0.67
N VAL A 89 -20.95 -10.39 -0.16
CA VAL A 89 -21.60 -9.71 0.97
C VAL A 89 -22.75 -8.87 0.43
N GLU A 90 -23.99 -9.22 0.81
CA GLU A 90 -25.16 -8.45 0.41
C GLU A 90 -25.04 -6.98 0.85
N ALA A 91 -25.44 -6.07 -0.02
CA ALA A 91 -25.34 -4.62 0.17
C ALA A 91 -23.92 -4.05 0.36
N ALA A 92 -22.87 -4.83 0.08
CA ALA A 92 -21.50 -4.34 -0.02
C ALA A 92 -21.08 -4.13 -1.48
N GLU A 93 -20.45 -3.01 -1.78
CA GLU A 93 -19.85 -2.72 -3.07
C GLU A 93 -18.41 -2.24 -2.89
N LEU A 94 -17.46 -2.89 -3.55
CA LEU A 94 -16.07 -2.42 -3.61
C LEU A 94 -15.98 -1.23 -4.58
N THR A 95 -15.84 -0.03 -4.04
CA THR A 95 -15.78 1.21 -4.84
C THR A 95 -14.35 1.58 -5.23
N GLU A 96 -13.37 1.25 -4.38
CA GLU A 96 -11.96 1.49 -4.68
C GLU A 96 -11.08 0.40 -4.05
N CYS A 97 -10.08 -0.05 -4.80
CA CYS A 97 -8.97 -0.81 -4.25
C CYS A 97 -7.68 -0.37 -4.96
N LYS A 98 -6.69 0.05 -4.18
CA LYS A 98 -5.43 0.58 -4.71
C LYS A 98 -4.26 0.16 -3.83
N PHE A 99 -3.17 -0.20 -4.50
CA PHE A 99 -1.85 -0.37 -3.92
C PHE A 99 -0.89 0.64 -4.54
N CYS A 100 0.04 1.18 -3.76
CA CYS A 100 1.07 2.10 -4.25
C CYS A 100 2.30 2.06 -3.32
N LYS A 101 3.47 2.42 -3.84
CA LYS A 101 4.77 2.23 -3.15
C LYS A 101 5.43 3.51 -2.65
N ASP A 102 4.92 4.67 -3.03
CA ASP A 102 5.47 5.95 -2.56
C ASP A 102 4.96 6.25 -1.15
N ASP A 103 5.73 7.03 -0.40
CA ASP A 103 5.29 7.46 0.93
C ASP A 103 3.95 8.20 0.86
N LEU A 104 3.03 7.81 1.74
CA LEU A 104 1.73 8.43 1.97
C LEU A 104 0.83 8.46 0.72
N CYS A 105 1.15 7.66 -0.30
CA CYS A 105 0.45 7.63 -1.58
C CYS A 105 -1.01 7.12 -1.49
N ASN A 106 -1.36 6.50 -0.37
CA ASN A 106 -2.70 6.09 -0.02
C ASN A 106 -3.46 7.17 0.76
N GLY A 107 -3.13 8.46 0.60
CA GLY A 107 -3.83 9.56 1.29
C GLY A 107 -5.06 10.11 0.56
N ASN A 108 -5.05 10.03 -0.77
CA ASN A 108 -6.16 10.50 -1.63
C ASN A 108 -7.15 9.38 -1.94
#